data_AF-A0A2N2S984-F1
#
_entry.id   AF-A0A2N2S984-F1
#
_cell.length_a   1.000
_cell.length_b   1.000
_cell.length_c   1.000
_cell.angle_alpha   90.00
_cell.angle_beta   90.00
_cell.angle_gamma   90.00
#
_symmetry.space_group_name_H-M   'P 1'
#
loop_
_entity.id
_entity.type
_entity.pdbx_description
1 polymer ?
#
loop_
_entity_poly.entity_id
_entity_poly.type
_entity_poly.pdbx_seq_one_letter_code
_entity_poly.pdbx_strand_id
1 'polypeptide(L)'
;MMNGMPPRGGEWNPVGLGLVPMVVEQSGRGERAYDIYSRLLKERVVFLVGPVNDVTANLIVAQMLFLESENPDKDINFYINSPGGSVTA
;
A
#
# COMPACT_ATOMS: atom_id res chain seq x y z
N MET A 1 -31.08 28.39 5.73
CA MET A 1 -31.29 27.64 6.99
C MET A 1 -31.96 26.34 6.56
N MET A 2 -31.43 25.11 6.65
CA MET A 2 -30.47 24.49 7.57
C MET A 2 -29.56 23.48 6.82
N ASN A 3 -28.32 23.34 7.32
CA ASN A 3 -27.34 22.32 6.93
C ASN A 3 -27.86 20.90 7.17
N GLY A 4 -27.72 20.02 6.17
CA GLY A 4 -27.81 18.57 6.34
C GLY A 4 -26.41 17.99 6.60
N MET A 5 -26.22 17.53 7.83
CA MET A 5 -25.08 16.79 8.40
C MET A 5 -24.21 15.98 7.42
N PRO A 6 -22.87 16.05 7.46
CA PRO A 6 -22.02 15.07 6.77
C PRO A 6 -22.19 13.67 7.40
N PRO A 7 -22.18 12.59 6.59
CA PRO A 7 -22.33 11.22 7.10
C PRO A 7 -21.20 10.88 8.08
N ARG A 8 -21.58 10.31 9.23
CA ARG A 8 -20.67 9.88 10.30
C ARG A 8 -19.82 8.70 9.82
N GLY A 9 -18.55 8.70 10.25
CA GLY A 9 -17.52 7.76 9.83
C GLY A 9 -17.94 6.29 9.92
N GLY A 10 -17.44 5.49 8.98
CA GLY A 10 -17.59 4.04 9.02
C GLY A 10 -17.56 3.31 7.68
N GLU A 11 -17.71 3.98 6.54
CA GLU A 11 -17.61 3.33 5.23
C GLU A 11 -16.38 3.81 4.47
N TRP A 12 -15.19 3.55 5.03
CA TRP A 12 -14.01 3.39 4.18
C TRP A 12 -14.20 2.09 3.43
N ASN A 13 -14.90 2.17 2.31
CA ASN A 13 -14.90 1.11 1.32
C ASN A 13 -13.67 1.35 0.43
N PRO A 14 -12.55 0.62 0.56
CA PRO A 14 -11.49 0.69 -0.45
C PRO A 14 -11.93 0.08 -1.80
N VAL A 15 -13.24 -0.04 -2.06
CA VAL A 15 -13.84 -0.33 -3.38
C VAL A 15 -13.77 0.93 -4.25
N GLY A 16 -12.53 1.35 -4.48
CA GLY A 16 -12.09 2.15 -5.61
C GLY A 16 -10.92 1.48 -6.35
N LEU A 17 -10.39 0.35 -5.86
CA LEU A 17 -9.37 -0.45 -6.57
C LEU A 17 -9.99 -1.47 -7.52
N GLY A 18 -11.17 -1.18 -8.09
CA GLY A 18 -11.88 -2.07 -9.01
C GLY A 18 -11.03 -2.54 -10.20
N LEU A 19 -9.96 -1.82 -10.53
CA LEU A 19 -8.82 -2.26 -11.34
C LEU A 19 -7.56 -1.57 -10.79
N VAL A 20 -6.58 -2.32 -10.30
CA VAL A 20 -5.24 -1.75 -10.01
C VAL A 20 -4.57 -1.49 -11.37
N PRO A 21 -4.13 -0.26 -11.67
CA PRO A 21 -3.48 0.02 -12.95
C PRO A 21 -2.23 -0.84 -13.15
N MET A 22 -2.09 -1.36 -14.36
CA MET A 22 -0.90 -2.11 -14.79
C MET A 22 0.09 -1.16 -15.47
N VAL A 23 1.37 -1.31 -15.16
CA VAL A 23 2.49 -0.58 -15.74
C VAL A 23 3.39 -1.56 -16.48
N VAL A 24 3.81 -1.19 -17.69
CA VAL A 24 4.74 -1.98 -18.50
C VAL A 24 6.14 -1.39 -18.37
N GLU A 25 7.08 -2.21 -17.91
CA GLU A 25 8.51 -1.89 -17.84
C GLU A 25 9.20 -2.52 -19.06
N GLN A 26 9.74 -1.69 -19.94
CA GLN A 26 10.58 -2.13 -21.06
C GLN A 26 12.01 -2.33 -20.57
N SER A 27 12.51 -3.56 -20.67
CA SER A 27 13.91 -3.89 -20.44
C SER A 27 14.56 -4.34 -21.75
N GLY A 28 15.90 -4.30 -21.84
CA GLY A 28 16.63 -4.80 -23.01
C GLY A 28 16.41 -6.29 -23.34
N ARG A 29 15.72 -7.04 -22.47
CA ARG A 29 15.34 -8.45 -22.66
C ARG A 29 13.82 -8.65 -22.91
N GLY A 30 13.05 -7.58 -23.02
CA GLY A 30 11.60 -7.63 -23.26
C GLY A 30 10.77 -6.79 -22.28
N GLU A 31 9.45 -6.88 -22.41
CA GLU A 31 8.47 -6.16 -21.62
C GLU A 31 8.00 -6.99 -20.41
N ARG A 32 7.90 -6.37 -19.24
CA ARG A 32 7.27 -6.97 -18.05
C ARG A 32 6.16 -6.07 -17.54
N ALA A 33 4.98 -6.64 -17.34
CA ALA A 33 3.84 -5.94 -16.76
C ALA A 33 3.77 -6.19 -15.25
N TYR A 34 3.56 -5.12 -14.49
CA TYR A 34 3.36 -5.13 -13.04
C TYR A 34 2.12 -4.32 -12.69
N ASP A 35 1.43 -4.66 -11.62
CA ASP A 35 0.53 -3.66 -11.02
C ASP A 35 1.38 -2.53 -10.41
N ILE A 36 0.80 -1.35 -10.28
CA ILE A 36 1.53 -0.16 -9.83
C ILE A 36 2.18 -0.35 -8.45
N TYR A 37 1.55 -1.09 -7.53
CA TYR A 37 2.12 -1.33 -6.19
C TYR A 37 3.32 -2.26 -6.26
N SER A 38 3.23 -3.35 -7.04
CA SER A 38 4.38 -4.23 -7.29
C SER A 38 5.55 -3.48 -7.94
N ARG A 39 5.27 -2.54 -8.87
CA ARG A 39 6.33 -1.72 -9.48
C ARG A 39 6.99 -0.80 -8.46
N LEU A 40 6.22 -0.21 -7.55
CA LEU A 40 6.71 0.68 -6.50
C LEU A 40 7.45 -0.07 -5.38
N LEU A 41 7.03 -1.30 -5.06
CA LEU A 41 7.74 -2.16 -4.10
C LEU A 41 9.16 -2.48 -4.60
N LYS A 42 9.37 -2.67 -5.91
CA LYS A 42 10.72 -2.81 -6.49
C LYS A 42 11.60 -1.57 -6.28
N GLU A 43 11.00 -0.38 -6.16
CA GLU A 43 11.70 0.87 -5.78
C GLU A 43 11.72 1.09 -4.26
N ARG A 44 11.41 0.05 -3.47
CA ARG A 44 11.41 0.07 -2.00
C ARG A 44 10.40 1.05 -1.42
N VAL A 45 9.25 1.20 -2.06
CA VAL A 45 8.13 2.01 -1.58
C VAL A 45 7.04 1.09 -1.03
N VAL A 46 6.69 1.26 0.24
CA VAL A 46 5.65 0.50 0.94
C VAL A 46 4.51 1.43 1.35
N PHE A 47 3.27 0.97 1.25
CA PHE A 47 2.08 1.76 1.57
C PHE A 47 1.26 1.12 2.69
N LEU A 48 0.90 1.90 3.69
CA LEU A 48 -0.16 1.57 4.65
C LEU A 48 -1.35 2.50 4.39
N VAL A 49 -2.38 1.95 3.74
CA VAL A 49 -3.61 2.67 3.41
C VAL A 49 -4.80 2.02 4.10
N GLY A 50 -5.60 2.82 4.79
CA GLY A 50 -6.76 2.33 5.54
C GLY A 50 -6.42 1.83 6.95
N PRO A 51 -7.39 1.22 7.65
CA PRO A 51 -7.24 0.85 9.06
C PRO A 51 -6.14 -0.18 9.33
N VAL A 52 -5.48 -0.05 10.48
CA VAL A 52 -4.50 -1.03 10.94
C VAL A 52 -5.20 -2.22 11.62
N ASN A 53 -5.03 -3.40 11.04
CA ASN A 53 -5.44 -4.69 11.58
C ASN A 53 -4.36 -5.75 11.30
N ASP A 54 -4.49 -6.92 11.93
CA ASP A 54 -3.50 -8.00 11.86
C ASP A 54 -3.14 -8.40 10.42
N VAL A 55 -4.10 -8.38 9.50
CA VAL A 55 -3.87 -8.71 8.08
C VAL A 55 -3.00 -7.66 7.42
N THR A 56 -3.37 -6.38 7.56
CA THR A 56 -2.58 -5.28 6.98
C THR A 56 -1.19 -5.20 7.60
N ALA A 57 -1.07 -5.36 8.92
CA ALA A 57 0.21 -5.30 9.61
C ALA A 57 1.13 -6.47 9.20
N ASN A 58 0.60 -7.69 9.12
CA ASN A 58 1.36 -8.85 8.64
C ASN A 58 1.86 -8.66 7.19
N LEU A 59 1.05 -8.05 6.31
CA LEU A 59 1.49 -7.72 4.95
C LEU A 59 2.60 -6.67 4.92
N ILE A 60 2.55 -5.65 5.80
CA ILE A 60 3.62 -4.66 5.91
C ILE A 60 4.90 -5.32 6.41
N VAL A 61 4.83 -6.13 7.46
CA VAL A 61 5.99 -6.87 7.99
C VAL A 61 6.63 -7.74 6.91
N ALA A 62 5.82 -8.50 6.16
CA ALA A 62 6.32 -9.32 5.07
C ALA A 62 7.05 -8.50 3.99
N GLN A 63 6.50 -7.34 3.59
CA GLN A 63 7.13 -6.45 2.62
C GLN A 63 8.45 -5.87 3.14
N MET A 64 8.50 -5.45 4.41
CA MET A 64 9.72 -4.91 5.02
C MET A 64 10.84 -5.95 5.06
N LEU A 65 10.53 -7.16 5.53
CA LEU A 65 11.50 -8.27 5.57
C LEU A 65 11.98 -8.68 4.18
N PHE A 66 11.09 -8.68 3.19
CA PHE A 66 11.45 -8.92 1.81
C PHE A 66 12.46 -7.87 1.30
N LEU A 67 12.19 -6.58 1.50
CA LEU A 67 13.08 -5.50 1.07
C LEU A 67 14.42 -5.50 1.80
N GLU A 68 14.43 -5.82 3.10
CA GLU A 68 15.64 -6.00 3.89
C GLU A 68 16.50 -7.14 3.33
N SER A 69 15.89 -8.28 2.98
CA SER A 69 16.60 -9.42 2.42
C SER A 69 17.22 -9.14 1.04
N GLU A 70 16.59 -8.26 0.23
CA GLU A 70 17.10 -7.86 -1.08
C GLU A 70 18.30 -6.91 -0.98
N ASN A 71 18.24 -5.95 -0.04
CA ASN A 71 19.34 -5.04 0.23
C ASN A 71 19.12 -4.37 1.60
N PRO A 72 19.88 -4.76 2.65
CA PRO A 72 19.71 -4.21 3.98
C PRO A 72 20.26 -2.78 4.14
N ASP A 73 21.16 -2.35 3.24
CA ASP A 73 21.82 -1.04 3.30
C ASP A 73 21.01 0.09 2.64
N LYS A 74 19.94 -0.26 1.91
CA LYS A 74 19.10 0.72 1.22
C LYS A 74 17.89 1.12 2.05
N ASP A 75 17.56 2.40 2.04
CA ASP A 75 16.37 2.93 2.71
C ASP A 75 15.07 2.33 2.14
N ILE A 76 14.04 2.30 2.98
CA ILE A 76 12.67 1.96 2.61
C ILE A 76 11.80 3.20 2.80
N ASN A 77 11.07 3.58 1.76
CA ASN A 77 10.13 4.70 1.82
C ASN A 77 8.76 4.19 2.24
N PHE A 78 8.32 4.54 3.45
CA PHE A 78 7.04 4.11 3.99
C PHE A 78 6.01 5.24 4.00
N TYR A 79 4.98 5.13 3.14
CA TYR A 79 3.91 6.11 3.01
C TYR A 79 2.68 5.65 3.80
N ILE A 80 2.21 6.52 4.70
CA ILE A 80 1.10 6.21 5.61
C ILE A 80 -0.09 7.13 5.31
N ASN A 81 -1.21 6.51 4.94
CA ASN A 81 -2.52 7.14 4.87
C ASN A 81 -3.52 6.26 5.62
N SER A 82 -3.42 6.27 6.95
CA SER A 82 -4.18 5.40 7.83
C SER A 82 -4.84 6.22 8.94
N PRO A 83 -6.10 5.91 9.31
CA PRO A 83 -6.73 6.45 10.51
C PRO A 83 -6.21 5.80 11.81
N GLY A 84 -5.23 4.89 11.72
CA GLY A 84 -4.80 4.05 12.82
C GLY A 84 -5.63 2.76 12.93
N GLY A 85 -5.57 2.09 14.07
CA GLY A 85 -6.29 0.84 14.30
C GLY A 85 -5.81 0.11 15.55
N SER A 86 -5.71 -1.21 15.46
CA SER A 86 -5.25 -2.06 16.56
C SER A 86 -3.83 -1.68 17.00
N VAL A 87 -3.63 -1.53 18.31
CA VAL A 87 -2.30 -1.24 18.90
C VAL A 87 -1.37 -2.45 18.84
N THR A 88 -1.94 -3.66 18.85
CA THR A 88 -1.18 -4.92 18.89
C THR A 88 -1.01 -5.58 17.53
N ALA A 89 -1.62 -5.01 16.48
CA ALA A 89 -1.49 -5.54 15.12
C ALA A 89 -0.04 -5.44 14.63
#